data_AF-A0A919DQG0-F1
#
_entry.id   AF-A0A919DQG0-F1
#
_cell.length_a   1.000
_cell.length_b   1.000
_cell.length_c   1.000
_cell.angle_alpha   90.00
_cell.angle_beta   90.00
_cell.angle_gamma   90.00
#
_symmetry.space_group_name_H-M   'P 1'
#
loop_
_entity.id
_entity.type
_entity.pdbx_description
1 polymer ?
#
loop_
_entity_poly.entity_id
_entity_poly.type
_entity_poly.pdbx_seq_one_letter_code
_entity_poly.pdbx_strand_id
1 'polypeptide(L)'
;MRVALDAFQDYQNGIRPAGPGASDLLDFFAFVDEQLDSSGAPNIKRSDQEVTNLLAKRAKALHPGSANYCWFLDPSKALCLKLAGAHARGATEPLIGMCDSARCPQATHHARHRPVWAASAESKKVFIATIGRAQRTEKARLCAELARDEEALSEIDVNSGTGA
;
A
#
# COMPACT_ATOMS: atom_id res chain seq x y z
N MET A 1 -2.60 15.11 -1.98
CA MET A 1 -1.24 15.68 -2.15
C MET A 1 -0.32 15.34 -0.99
N ARG A 2 -0.58 15.78 0.25
CA ARG A 2 0.30 15.56 1.42
C ARG A 2 0.88 14.14 1.52
N VAL A 3 0.03 13.12 1.52
CA VAL A 3 0.46 11.71 1.60
C VAL A 3 1.44 11.30 0.49
N ALA A 4 1.26 11.82 -0.74
CA ALA A 4 2.17 11.50 -1.85
C ALA A 4 3.53 12.19 -1.68
N LEU A 5 3.56 13.40 -1.12
CA LEU A 5 4.80 14.08 -0.75
C LEU A 5 5.51 13.35 0.39
N ASP A 6 4.78 13.01 1.45
CA ASP A 6 5.34 12.28 2.60
C ASP A 6 5.95 10.94 2.14
N ALA A 7 5.24 10.17 1.31
CA ALA A 7 5.74 8.91 0.77
C ALA A 7 6.97 9.08 -0.13
N PHE A 8 7.05 10.19 -0.87
CA PHE A 8 8.23 10.51 -1.68
C PHE A 8 9.42 10.93 -0.81
N GLN A 9 9.19 11.70 0.26
CA GLN A 9 10.21 12.07 1.24
C GLN A 9 10.73 10.84 1.98
N ASP A 10 9.86 9.91 2.39
CA ASP A 10 10.23 8.63 2.96
C ASP A 10 11.17 7.85 2.01
N TYR A 11 10.79 7.77 0.73
CA TYR A 11 11.64 7.17 -0.30
C TYR A 11 13.02 7.85 -0.42
N GLN A 12 13.07 9.18 -0.41
CA GLN A 12 14.33 9.94 -0.44
C GLN A 12 15.19 9.69 0.81
N ASN A 13 14.56 9.42 1.96
CA ASN A 13 15.22 9.08 3.22
C ASN A 13 15.58 7.59 3.37
N GLY A 14 15.42 6.79 2.31
CA GLY A 14 15.74 5.36 2.35
C GLY A 14 14.63 4.48 2.95
N ILE A 15 13.54 5.05 3.43
CA ILE A 15 12.36 4.31 3.89
C ILE A 15 11.63 3.79 2.66
N ARG A 16 11.11 2.56 2.72
CA ARG A 16 10.46 1.91 1.58
C ARG A 16 9.01 1.55 1.92
N PRO A 17 8.08 1.62 0.95
CA PRO A 17 6.77 1.01 1.10
C PRO A 17 6.89 -0.52 1.09
N ALA A 18 5.94 -1.19 1.73
CA ALA A 18 5.74 -2.64 1.67
C ALA A 18 4.48 -2.99 0.84
N GLY A 19 4.22 -4.28 0.66
CA GLY A 19 3.05 -4.79 -0.02
C GLY A 19 3.13 -4.84 -1.55
N PRO A 20 2.11 -5.41 -2.22
CA PRO A 20 2.21 -5.81 -3.63
C PRO A 20 2.42 -4.68 -4.62
N GLY A 21 1.99 -3.45 -4.30
CA GLY A 21 2.17 -2.27 -5.14
C GLY A 21 3.46 -1.49 -4.88
N ALA A 22 4.35 -1.99 -4.00
CA ALA A 22 5.56 -1.26 -3.60
C ALA A 22 6.51 -1.01 -4.77
N SER A 23 6.77 -2.03 -5.60
CA SER A 23 7.66 -1.91 -6.76
C SER A 23 7.20 -0.82 -7.73
N ASP A 24 5.93 -0.87 -8.16
CA ASP A 24 5.33 0.12 -9.07
C ASP A 24 5.36 1.56 -8.52
N LEU A 25 5.37 1.72 -7.19
CA LEU A 25 5.51 3.03 -6.55
C LEU A 25 6.97 3.48 -6.54
N LEU A 26 7.90 2.59 -6.21
CA LEU A 26 9.34 2.87 -6.18
C LEU A 26 9.88 3.22 -7.57
N ASP A 27 9.48 2.49 -8.61
CA ASP A 27 9.87 2.78 -10.00
C ASP A 27 9.41 4.19 -10.41
N PHE A 28 8.22 4.59 -9.97
CA PHE A 28 7.72 5.93 -10.22
C PHE A 28 8.49 7.00 -9.44
N PHE A 29 8.85 6.76 -8.19
CA PHE A 29 9.67 7.70 -7.44
C PHE A 29 11.08 7.82 -8.01
N ALA A 30 11.68 6.74 -8.48
CA ALA A 30 12.95 6.76 -9.20
C ALA A 30 12.86 7.60 -10.48
N PHE A 31 11.78 7.45 -11.25
CA PHE A 31 11.50 8.30 -12.41
C PHE A 31 11.37 9.79 -12.01
N VAL A 32 10.68 10.10 -10.90
CA VAL A 32 10.55 11.48 -10.42
C VAL A 32 11.92 12.07 -10.04
N ASP A 33 12.78 11.32 -9.34
CA ASP A 33 14.14 11.75 -9.02
C ASP A 33 14.96 12.04 -10.30
N GLU A 34 14.92 11.16 -11.30
CA GLU A 34 15.63 11.35 -12.57
C GLU A 34 15.20 12.63 -13.30
N GLN A 35 13.89 12.94 -13.29
CA GLN A 35 13.35 14.17 -13.86
C GLN A 35 13.83 15.42 -13.11
N LEU A 36 13.93 15.34 -11.77
CA LEU A 36 14.43 16.43 -10.94
C LEU A 36 15.92 16.70 -11.19
N ASP A 37 16.73 15.65 -11.37
CA ASP A 37 18.17 15.78 -11.63
C ASP A 37 18.47 16.31 -13.04
N SER A 38 17.66 15.92 -14.03
CA SER A 38 17.80 16.35 -15.43
C SER A 38 17.49 17.84 -15.66
N SER A 39 16.81 18.49 -14.72
CA SER A 39 16.36 19.88 -14.86
C SER A 39 17.48 20.92 -14.65
N GLY A 40 18.68 20.50 -14.22
CA GLY A 40 19.92 21.27 -14.34
C GLY A 40 20.01 22.63 -13.62
N ALA A 41 19.04 23.01 -12.79
CA ALA A 41 19.03 24.29 -12.09
C ALA A 41 19.89 24.22 -10.80
N PRO A 42 21.10 24.81 -10.75
CA PRO A 42 22.08 24.49 -9.70
C PRO A 42 21.81 25.16 -8.34
N ASN A 43 20.82 26.05 -8.22
CA ASN A 43 20.73 26.98 -7.08
C ASN A 43 19.31 27.37 -6.63
N ILE A 44 18.27 26.72 -7.15
CA ILE A 44 16.93 26.81 -6.57
C ILE A 44 16.80 25.50 -5.79
N LYS A 45 16.59 25.54 -4.47
CA LYS A 45 16.13 24.35 -3.74
C LYS A 45 15.10 23.66 -4.63
N ARG A 46 15.36 22.43 -5.13
CA ARG A 46 14.46 21.63 -5.98
C ARG A 46 13.03 22.05 -5.67
N SER A 47 12.39 22.84 -6.54
CA SER A 47 11.31 23.68 -6.01
C SER A 47 10.19 22.75 -5.55
N ASP A 48 9.66 22.98 -4.34
CA ASP A 48 8.55 22.17 -3.83
C ASP A 48 7.39 22.10 -4.85
N GLN A 49 7.29 23.11 -5.72
CA GLN A 49 6.37 23.17 -6.85
C GLN A 49 6.67 22.15 -7.97
N GLU A 50 7.92 21.94 -8.36
CA GLU A 50 8.32 20.94 -9.37
C GLU A 50 7.99 19.53 -8.90
N VAL A 51 8.37 19.20 -7.66
CA VAL A 51 8.04 17.92 -7.03
C VAL A 51 6.52 17.73 -6.97
N THR A 52 5.79 18.76 -6.54
CA THR A 52 4.32 18.75 -6.48
C THR A 52 3.71 18.49 -7.86
N ASN A 53 4.25 19.10 -8.92
CA ASN A 53 3.77 18.92 -10.28
C ASN A 53 4.00 17.49 -10.79
N LEU A 54 5.19 16.93 -10.58
CA LEU A 54 5.52 15.55 -10.97
C LEU A 54 4.67 14.52 -10.23
N LEU A 55 4.40 14.75 -8.93
CA LEU A 55 3.58 13.87 -8.12
C LEU A 55 2.07 14.06 -8.34
N ALA A 56 1.63 15.15 -8.97
CA ALA A 56 0.21 15.53 -9.03
C ALA A 56 -0.70 14.44 -9.61
N LYS A 57 -0.28 13.79 -10.71
CA LYS A 57 -1.07 12.70 -11.32
C LYS A 57 -1.22 11.53 -10.37
N ARG A 58 -0.13 11.12 -9.70
CA ARG A 58 -0.13 10.01 -8.75
C ARG A 58 -0.94 10.35 -7.49
N ALA A 59 -0.84 11.59 -7.01
CA ALA A 59 -1.60 12.09 -5.88
C ALA A 59 -3.11 12.17 -6.15
N LYS A 60 -3.55 12.39 -7.39
CA LYS A 60 -4.97 12.38 -7.78
C LYS A 60 -5.57 10.98 -7.79
N ALA A 61 -4.76 9.95 -8.06
CA ALA A 61 -5.19 8.55 -8.05
C ALA A 61 -5.02 7.89 -6.66
N LEU A 62 -4.58 8.66 -5.65
CA LEU A 62 -4.34 8.15 -4.31
C LEU A 62 -5.62 8.17 -3.48
N HIS A 63 -6.00 7.00 -2.98
CA HIS A 63 -7.05 6.81 -1.99
C HIS A 63 -6.42 6.25 -0.70
N PRO A 64 -6.27 7.07 0.35
CA PRO A 64 -5.74 6.61 1.64
C PRO A 64 -6.76 5.73 2.37
N GLY A 65 -6.35 4.53 2.76
CA GLY A 65 -7.11 3.63 3.62
C GLY A 65 -6.42 3.43 4.98
N SER A 66 -7.11 2.78 5.91
CA SER A 66 -6.55 2.48 7.24
C SER A 66 -5.47 1.40 7.21
N ALA A 67 -5.61 0.40 6.33
CA ALA A 67 -4.67 -0.72 6.19
C ALA A 67 -3.66 -0.53 5.05
N ASN A 68 -3.91 0.42 4.13
CA ASN A 68 -3.08 0.62 2.96
C ASN A 68 -3.31 2.00 2.33
N TYR A 69 -2.35 2.45 1.54
CA TYR A 69 -2.59 3.44 0.50
C TYR A 69 -2.93 2.72 -0.81
N CYS A 70 -3.98 3.17 -1.51
CA CYS A 70 -4.34 2.66 -2.83
C CYS A 70 -3.98 3.70 -3.89
N TRP A 71 -3.08 3.37 -4.82
CA TRP A 71 -2.64 4.30 -5.87
C TRP A 71 -3.51 4.27 -7.14
N PHE A 72 -4.63 3.53 -7.11
CA PHE A 72 -5.69 3.38 -8.12
C PHE A 72 -5.36 3.88 -9.54
N LEU A 73 -4.30 3.34 -10.14
CA LEU A 73 -3.82 3.77 -11.46
C LEU A 73 -4.62 3.18 -12.62
N ASP A 74 -5.18 2.01 -12.38
CA ASP A 74 -5.74 1.12 -13.39
C ASP A 74 -6.90 0.33 -12.75
N PRO A 75 -8.17 0.66 -13.07
CA PRO A 75 -9.33 -0.05 -12.55
C PRO A 75 -9.30 -1.55 -12.84
N SER A 76 -8.66 -1.98 -13.94
CA SER A 76 -8.53 -3.39 -14.30
C SER A 76 -7.54 -4.15 -13.41
N LYS A 77 -6.71 -3.46 -12.62
CA LYS A 77 -5.80 -4.06 -11.64
C LYS A 77 -6.38 -4.07 -10.22
N ALA A 78 -7.41 -3.26 -9.95
CA ALA A 78 -7.99 -3.13 -8.62
C ALA A 78 -8.71 -4.41 -8.19
N LEU A 79 -8.14 -5.14 -7.22
CA LEU A 79 -8.68 -6.41 -6.76
C LEU A 79 -10.09 -6.26 -6.14
N CYS A 80 -10.35 -5.16 -5.43
CA CYS A 80 -11.69 -4.88 -4.88
C CYS A 80 -12.76 -4.78 -5.96
N LEU A 81 -12.44 -4.18 -7.12
CA LEU A 81 -13.38 -4.09 -8.25
C LEU A 81 -13.56 -5.45 -8.93
N LYS A 82 -12.49 -6.22 -9.09
CA LYS A 82 -12.55 -7.60 -9.62
C LYS A 82 -13.46 -8.49 -8.78
N LEU A 83 -13.31 -8.42 -7.46
CA LEU A 83 -14.10 -9.22 -6.51
C LEU A 83 -15.57 -8.77 -6.46
N ALA A 84 -15.85 -7.47 -6.61
CA ALA A 84 -17.21 -6.96 -6.69
C ALA A 84 -17.93 -7.32 -8.01
N GLY A 85 -17.18 -7.69 -9.06
CA GLY A 85 -17.73 -8.18 -10.32
C GLY A 85 -18.68 -7.19 -10.99
N ALA A 86 -19.87 -7.65 -11.38
CA ALA A 86 -20.86 -6.81 -12.07
C ALA A 86 -21.27 -5.56 -11.27
N HIS A 87 -21.18 -5.60 -9.94
CA HIS A 87 -21.52 -4.47 -9.07
C HIS A 87 -20.53 -3.30 -9.15
N ALA A 88 -19.32 -3.54 -9.68
CA ALA A 88 -18.30 -2.51 -9.88
C ALA A 88 -18.21 -2.03 -11.34
N ARG A 89 -19.17 -2.39 -12.21
CA ARG A 89 -19.15 -1.98 -13.62
C ARG A 89 -19.20 -0.45 -13.73
N GLY A 90 -18.19 0.13 -14.39
CA GLY A 90 -18.08 1.58 -14.57
C GLY A 90 -17.53 2.35 -13.36
N ALA A 91 -17.05 1.65 -12.32
CA ALA A 91 -16.44 2.30 -11.17
C ALA A 91 -15.18 3.09 -11.58
N THR A 92 -15.16 4.36 -11.21
CA THR A 92 -14.03 5.29 -11.44
C THR A 92 -13.17 5.49 -10.19
N GLU A 93 -13.49 4.79 -9.11
CA GLU A 93 -12.81 4.86 -7.82
C GLU A 93 -12.72 3.45 -7.19
N PRO A 94 -11.74 3.20 -6.30
CA PRO A 94 -11.63 1.92 -5.62
C PRO A 94 -12.70 1.76 -4.55
N LEU A 95 -13.22 0.54 -4.39
CA LEU A 95 -13.95 0.13 -3.20
C LEU A 95 -12.96 -0.14 -2.06
N ILE A 96 -12.34 0.92 -1.52
CA ILE A 96 -11.18 0.81 -0.62
C ILE A 96 -11.48 0.02 0.68
N GLY A 97 -12.70 0.13 1.20
CA GLY A 97 -13.14 -0.67 2.37
C GLY A 97 -13.27 -2.17 2.09
N MET A 98 -13.28 -2.58 0.82
CA MET A 98 -13.31 -3.98 0.37
C MET A 98 -11.96 -4.43 -0.22
N CYS A 99 -10.91 -3.61 -0.07
CA CYS A 99 -9.60 -3.94 -0.61
C CYS A 99 -8.95 -5.08 0.17
N ASP A 100 -8.73 -6.22 -0.50
CA ASP A 100 -7.78 -7.24 -0.04
C ASP A 100 -6.36 -6.75 -0.32
N SER A 101 -5.88 -5.86 0.54
CA SER A 101 -4.67 -5.07 0.31
C SER A 101 -3.37 -5.86 0.47
N ALA A 102 -3.40 -7.06 1.07
CA ALA A 102 -2.28 -8.01 1.03
C ALA A 102 -2.07 -8.59 -0.38
N ARG A 103 -3.07 -8.51 -1.27
CA ARG A 103 -3.04 -9.13 -2.60
C ARG A 103 -3.25 -8.15 -3.75
N CYS A 104 -3.74 -6.95 -3.47
CA CYS A 104 -4.03 -5.97 -4.48
C CYS A 104 -2.72 -5.33 -5.01
N PRO A 105 -2.41 -5.41 -6.32
CA PRO A 105 -1.16 -4.90 -6.90
C PRO A 105 -1.04 -3.37 -6.88
N GLN A 106 -2.08 -2.65 -6.42
CA GLN A 106 -2.10 -1.19 -6.32
C GLN A 106 -2.07 -0.70 -4.88
N ALA A 107 -1.96 -1.62 -3.92
CA ALA A 107 -1.90 -1.33 -2.50
C ALA A 107 -0.45 -1.32 -2.02
N THR A 108 -0.10 -0.28 -1.27
CA THR A 108 1.17 -0.22 -0.53
C THR A 108 0.90 -0.10 0.96
N HIS A 109 1.73 -0.74 1.76
CA HIS A 109 1.77 -0.62 3.21
C HIS A 109 2.95 0.26 3.63
N HIS A 110 2.81 0.92 4.76
CA HIS A 110 3.71 1.96 5.26
C HIS A 110 3.72 1.82 6.79
N ALA A 111 4.71 2.37 7.47
CA ALA A 111 4.84 2.26 8.94
C ALA A 111 3.53 2.53 9.68
N ARG A 112 2.78 3.56 9.25
CA ARG A 112 1.49 3.93 9.85
C ARG A 112 0.38 2.87 9.75
N HIS A 113 0.50 1.94 8.81
CA HIS A 113 -0.48 0.87 8.60
C HIS A 113 -0.22 -0.33 9.52
N ARG A 114 1.00 -0.44 10.08
CA ARG A 114 1.42 -1.54 10.97
C ARG A 114 0.41 -1.83 12.09
N PRO A 115 -0.15 -0.84 12.82
CA PRO A 115 -1.08 -1.14 13.92
C PRO A 115 -2.35 -1.86 13.47
N VAL A 116 -2.85 -1.57 12.26
CA VAL A 116 -4.04 -2.23 11.70
C VAL A 116 -3.73 -3.68 11.35
N TRP A 117 -2.58 -3.95 10.74
CA TRP A 117 -2.13 -5.31 10.45
C TRP A 117 -1.87 -6.12 11.71
N ALA A 118 -1.28 -5.51 12.75
CA ALA A 118 -1.04 -6.16 14.04
C ALA A 118 -2.36 -6.55 14.73
N ALA A 119 -3.33 -5.63 14.77
CA ALA A 119 -4.65 -5.91 15.33
C ALA A 119 -5.41 -7.01 14.56
N SER A 120 -5.28 -7.01 13.22
CA SER A 120 -5.86 -8.03 12.36
C SER A 120 -5.26 -9.42 12.60
N ALA A 121 -3.92 -9.52 12.65
CA ALA A 121 -3.21 -10.77 12.95
C ALA A 121 -3.60 -11.32 14.33
N GLU A 122 -3.64 -10.46 15.34
CA GLU A 122 -4.01 -10.86 16.70
C GLU A 122 -5.46 -11.36 16.77
N SER A 123 -6.39 -10.65 16.12
CA SER A 123 -7.78 -11.09 16.04
C SER A 123 -7.89 -12.48 15.40
N LYS A 124 -7.16 -12.72 14.31
CA LYS A 124 -7.13 -14.04 13.64
C LYS A 124 -6.55 -15.13 14.54
N LYS A 125 -5.48 -14.85 15.31
CA LYS A 125 -4.93 -15.80 16.30
C LYS A 125 -5.98 -16.22 17.33
N VAL A 126 -6.71 -15.25 17.88
CA VAL A 126 -7.80 -15.51 18.82
C VAL A 126 -8.90 -16.37 18.19
N PHE A 127 -9.37 -16.02 16.98
CA PHE A 127 -10.41 -16.81 16.29
C PHE A 127 -9.95 -18.23 15.95
N ILE A 128 -8.71 -18.41 15.49
CA ILE A 128 -8.16 -19.74 15.17
C ILE A 128 -8.11 -20.63 16.42
N ALA A 129 -7.85 -20.05 17.59
CA ALA A 129 -7.82 -20.78 18.86
C ALA A 129 -9.22 -21.22 19.34
N THR A 130 -10.27 -20.49 18.98
CA THR A 130 -11.65 -20.80 19.38
C THR A 130 -12.40 -21.71 18.39
N ILE A 131 -11.88 -21.89 17.17
CA ILE A 131 -12.50 -22.73 16.15
C ILE A 131 -12.51 -24.21 16.53
N GLY A 132 -13.71 -24.81 16.46
CA GLY A 132 -13.93 -26.21 16.79
C GLY A 132 -13.22 -27.18 15.83
N ARG A 133 -12.81 -28.35 16.34
CA ARG A 133 -12.04 -29.36 15.58
C ARG A 133 -12.73 -29.83 14.28
N ALA A 134 -14.05 -29.75 14.20
CA ALA A 134 -14.83 -30.14 13.02
C ALA A 134 -14.70 -29.13 11.85
N GLN A 135 -14.37 -27.87 12.12
CA GLN A 135 -14.33 -26.78 11.14
C GLN A 135 -12.95 -26.66 10.46
N ARG A 136 -12.42 -27.78 9.96
CA ARG A 136 -11.04 -27.85 9.41
C ARG A 136 -10.81 -26.88 8.25
N THR A 137 -11.76 -26.76 7.34
CA THR A 137 -11.65 -25.88 6.17
C THR A 137 -11.57 -24.40 6.57
N GLU A 138 -12.41 -24.00 7.53
CA GLU A 138 -12.42 -22.62 8.02
C GLU A 138 -11.14 -22.28 8.79
N LYS A 139 -10.67 -23.22 9.62
CA LYS A 139 -9.37 -23.08 10.29
C LYS A 139 -8.24 -22.89 9.28
N ALA A 140 -8.20 -23.71 8.22
CA ALA A 140 -7.19 -23.61 7.18
C ALA A 140 -7.25 -22.26 6.43
N ARG A 141 -8.46 -21.77 6.12
CA ARG A 141 -8.67 -20.44 5.49
C ARG A 141 -8.10 -19.32 6.36
N LEU A 142 -8.43 -19.31 7.66
CA LEU A 142 -7.93 -18.30 8.59
C LEU A 142 -6.44 -18.39 8.85
N CYS A 143 -5.86 -19.59 8.89
CA CYS A 143 -4.40 -19.76 8.96
C CYS A 143 -3.70 -19.16 7.73
N ALA A 144 -4.26 -19.35 6.54
CA ALA A 144 -3.70 -18.74 5.33
C ALA A 144 -3.83 -17.21 5.32
N GLU A 145 -4.93 -16.66 5.88
CA GLU A 145 -5.09 -15.22 6.06
C GLU A 145 -4.14 -14.65 7.11
N LEU A 146 -3.97 -15.33 8.25
CA LEU A 146 -3.01 -14.94 9.28
C LEU A 146 -1.58 -14.91 8.73
N ALA A 147 -1.19 -15.91 7.94
CA ALA A 147 0.14 -15.95 7.32
C ALA A 147 0.39 -14.70 6.43
N ARG A 148 -0.61 -14.26 5.68
CA ARG A 148 -0.52 -13.02 4.88
C ARG A 148 -0.44 -11.76 5.73
N ASP A 149 -1.18 -11.69 6.83
CA ASP A 149 -1.09 -10.57 7.77
C ASP A 149 0.31 -10.49 8.41
N GLU A 150 0.87 -11.64 8.79
CA GLU A 150 2.21 -11.72 9.38
C GLU A 150 3.32 -11.39 8.37
N GLU A 151 3.16 -11.78 7.11
CA GLU A 151 4.03 -11.36 6.01
C GLU A 151 3.98 -9.84 5.81
N ALA A 152 2.78 -9.25 5.74
CA ALA A 152 2.64 -7.80 5.63
C ALA A 152 3.29 -7.06 6.81
N LEU A 153 3.15 -7.57 8.04
CA LEU A 153 3.85 -7.01 9.21
C LEU A 153 5.36 -7.08 9.08
N SER A 154 5.88 -8.25 8.69
CA SER A 154 7.31 -8.45 8.49
C SER A 154 7.87 -7.50 7.44
N GLU A 155 7.19 -7.34 6.30
CA GLU A 155 7.61 -6.41 5.25
C GLU A 155 7.57 -4.95 5.72
N ILE A 156 6.52 -4.54 6.44
CA ILE A 156 6.44 -3.19 7.00
C ILE A 156 7.60 -2.95 7.97
N ASP A 157 7.91 -3.90 8.84
CA ASP A 157 8.97 -3.76 9.85
C ASP A 157 10.37 -3.66 9.21
N VAL A 158 10.62 -4.49 8.18
CA VAL A 158 11.87 -4.43 7.39
C VAL A 158 12.01 -3.11 6.64
N ASN A 159 10.92 -2.60 6.06
CA ASN A 159 10.97 -1.45 5.15
C ASN A 159 10.82 -0.08 5.84
N SER A 160 10.28 -0.04 7.06
CA SER A 160 10.05 1.20 7.82
C SER A 160 11.29 1.74 8.52
N GLY A 161 12.47 1.11 8.32
CA GLY A 161 13.70 1.48 9.03
C GLY A 161 13.64 1.24 10.54
N THR A 162 12.60 0.55 11.04
CA THR A 162 12.41 0.20 12.46
C THR A 162 13.20 -1.07 12.84
N GLY A 163 14.23 -1.39 12.05
CA GLY A 163 15.18 -2.47 12.29
C GLY A 163 16.52 -1.93 12.77
N ALA A 164 16.53 -1.29 13.94
CA ALA A 164 17.71 -1.04 14.77
C ALA A 164 17.28 -0.89 16.23
#